data_AF-A0A8B6GWB3-F1
#
_entry.id   AF-A0A8B6GWB3-F1
#
_cell.length_a   1.000
_cell.length_b   1.000
_cell.length_c   1.000
_cell.angle_alpha   90.00
_cell.angle_beta   90.00
_cell.angle_gamma   90.00
#
_symmetry.space_group_name_H-M   'P 1'
#
loop_
_entity.id
_entity.type
_entity.pdbx_description
1 polymer ?
#
loop_
_entity_poly.entity_id
_entity_poly.type
_entity_poly.pdbx_seq_one_letter_code
_entity_poly.pdbx_strand_id
1 'polypeptide(L)' 'MNKFKTFDLSDDNFCPSARHGAWWYGYCSLGNLNGKYLHPGTKLVSGIRWDTLENGISLSYADMKIRRKN' A
#
# COMPACT_ATOMS: atom_id res chain seq x y z
N MET A 1 7.52 -14.60 3.96
CA MET A 1 6.91 -13.37 4.50
C MET A 1 7.58 -12.18 3.85
N ASN A 2 6.81 -11.19 3.36
CA ASN A 2 7.41 -10.00 2.75
C ASN A 2 8.08 -9.13 3.82
N LYS A 3 9.27 -8.61 3.52
CA LYS A 3 9.94 -7.64 4.40
C LYS A 3 9.28 -6.27 4.25
N PHE A 4 9.33 -5.48 5.32
CA PHE A 4 8.95 -4.07 5.24
C PHE A 4 9.98 -3.32 4.38
N LYS A 5 9.52 -2.48 3.46
CA LYS A 5 10.37 -1.71 2.53
C LYS A 5 9.94 -0.26 2.50
N THR A 6 10.91 0.64 2.49
CA THR A 6 10.75 2.08 2.26
C THR A 6 11.48 2.48 0.97
N PHE A 7 11.39 3.76 0.57
CA PHE A 7 12.09 4.29 -0.59
C PHE A 7 13.62 4.17 -0.49
N ASP A 8 14.15 4.37 0.72
CA ASP A 8 15.57 4.48 1.05
C ASP A 8 16.15 3.21 1.69
N LEU A 9 15.31 2.28 2.17
CA LEU A 9 15.72 1.05 2.83
C LEU A 9 15.15 -0.19 2.11
N SER A 10 15.57 -0.37 0.85
CA SER A 10 15.25 -1.59 0.10
C SER A 10 16.28 -1.87 -0.99
N ASP A 11 16.72 -3.13 -1.10
CA ASP A 11 17.59 -3.61 -2.19
C ASP A 11 16.94 -3.45 -3.58
N ASP A 12 15.60 -3.41 -3.62
CA ASP A 12 14.78 -3.10 -4.78
C ASP A 12 13.69 -2.11 -4.34
N ASN A 13 13.89 -0.84 -4.72
CA ASN A 13 13.05 0.29 -4.34
C ASN A 13 11.96 0.61 -5.38
N PHE A 14 11.78 -0.23 -6.41
CA PHE A 14 10.78 0.01 -7.44
C PHE A 14 9.37 0.18 -6.86
N CYS A 15 8.95 -0.75 -5.99
CA CYS A 15 7.60 -0.70 -5.40
C CYS A 15 7.41 0.47 -4.43
N PRO A 16 8.30 0.71 -3.43
CA PRO A 16 8.21 1.90 -2.59
C PRO A 16 8.20 3.21 -3.38
N SER A 17 9.03 3.31 -4.42
CA SER A 17 9.10 4.49 -5.30
C SER A 17 7.79 4.69 -6.07
N ALA A 18 7.30 3.66 -6.76
CA ALA A 18 6.08 3.75 -7.56
C ALA A 18 4.81 3.95 -6.72
N ARG A 19 4.76 3.33 -5.53
CA ARG A 19 3.57 3.34 -4.67
C ARG A 19 3.56 4.45 -3.62
N HIS A 20 4.66 5.19 -3.49
CA HIS A 20 4.81 6.32 -2.58
C HIS A 20 4.30 6.03 -1.16
N GLY A 21 4.67 4.88 -0.62
CA GLY A 21 4.27 4.41 0.70
C GLY A 21 5.24 3.35 1.20
N ALA A 22 5.37 3.23 2.51
CA ALA A 22 6.13 2.15 3.13
C ALA A 22 5.21 0.96 3.39
N TRP A 23 5.59 -0.25 2.96
CA TRP A 23 4.72 -1.42 3.04
C TRP A 23 5.51 -2.73 3.05
N TRP A 24 4.83 -3.84 3.34
CA TRP A 24 5.36 -5.19 3.17
C TRP A 24 5.31 -5.63 1.70
N TYR A 25 6.12 -5.00 0.85
CA TYR A 25 6.14 -5.27 -0.59
C TYR A 25 6.82 -6.61 -0.93
N GLY A 26 6.06 -7.48 -1.63
CA GLY A 26 6.58 -8.58 -2.43
C GLY A 26 6.67 -8.13 -3.90
N TYR A 27 5.83 -8.69 -4.77
CA TYR A 27 5.59 -8.16 -6.14
C TYR A 27 4.70 -6.90 -6.10
N CYS A 28 5.19 -5.84 -5.43
CA CYS A 28 4.51 -4.58 -5.14
C CYS A 28 3.19 -4.62 -4.34
N SER A 29 2.67 -5.80 -3.98
CA SER A 29 1.48 -6.00 -3.14
C SER A 29 0.14 -5.65 -3.82
N LEU A 30 -0.93 -6.34 -3.37
CA LEU A 30 -2.33 -6.03 -3.71
C LEU A 30 -2.92 -4.92 -2.82
N GLY A 31 -2.26 -4.60 -1.71
CA GLY A 31 -2.60 -3.50 -0.82
C GLY A 31 -1.52 -2.41 -0.77
N ASN A 32 -1.94 -1.17 -0.50
CA ASN A 32 -1.07 -0.03 -0.23
C ASN A 32 -1.79 0.95 0.71
N LEU A 33 -2.09 0.53 1.95
CA LEU A 33 -2.86 1.36 2.88
C LEU A 33 -2.10 2.60 3.36
N ASN A 34 -0.77 2.59 3.23
CA ASN A 34 0.13 3.72 3.50
C ASN A 34 0.43 4.56 2.24
N GLY A 35 -0.37 4.44 1.18
CA GLY A 35 -0.22 5.24 -0.03
C GLY A 35 -0.64 6.70 0.15
N LYS A 36 -0.43 7.49 -0.90
CA LYS A 36 -0.92 8.87 -0.99
C LYS A 36 -2.43 8.92 -0.83
N TYR A 37 -2.90 9.85 -0.02
CA TYR A 37 -4.31 10.21 -0.02
C TYR A 37 -4.63 10.93 -1.33
N LEU A 38 -5.49 10.31 -2.15
CA LEU A 38 -5.96 10.84 -3.42
C LEU A 38 -7.47 11.03 -3.35
N HIS A 39 -8.03 11.80 -4.27
CA HIS A 39 -9.49 11.85 -4.40
C HIS A 39 -10.05 10.43 -4.58
N PRO A 40 -11.08 10.03 -3.80
CA PRO A 40 -11.65 8.69 -3.90
C PRO A 40 -12.08 8.39 -5.33
N GLY A 41 -11.84 7.18 -5.82
CA GLY A 41 -12.07 6.82 -7.23
C GLY A 41 -10.87 7.05 -8.15
N THR A 42 -9.83 7.75 -7.69
CA THR A 42 -8.61 7.95 -8.50
C THR A 42 -7.89 6.62 -8.74
N LYS A 43 -7.54 6.34 -10.01
CA LYS A 43 -6.84 5.11 -10.41
C LYS A 43 -5.33 5.33 -10.55
N LEU A 44 -4.63 5.41 -9.41
CA LEU A 44 -3.17 5.53 -9.38
C LEU A 44 -2.59 4.52 -8.39
N VAL A 45 -1.51 3.85 -8.80
CA VAL A 45 -0.84 2.82 -7.97
C VAL A 45 -0.26 3.35 -6.66
N SER A 46 -0.09 4.67 -6.57
CA SER A 46 0.38 5.34 -5.36
C SER A 46 -0.72 5.71 -4.37
N GLY A 47 -2.00 5.49 -4.70
CA GLY A 47 -3.11 5.75 -3.80
C GLY A 47 -3.22 4.75 -2.64
N ILE A 48 -4.14 5.05 -1.71
CA ILE A 48 -4.58 4.12 -0.67
C ILE A 48 -5.40 3.01 -1.34
N ARG A 49 -4.83 1.82 -1.51
CA ARG A 49 -5.38 0.80 -2.42
C ARG A 49 -5.60 -0.55 -1.74
N TRP A 50 -6.67 -1.25 -2.12
CA TRP A 50 -6.92 -2.64 -1.76
C TRP A 50 -7.57 -3.42 -2.92
N ASP A 51 -6.75 -4.14 -3.69
CA ASP A 51 -7.13 -4.65 -5.02
C ASP A 51 -8.19 -5.73 -5.04
N THR A 52 -8.32 -6.50 -3.96
CA THR A 52 -9.37 -7.51 -3.87
C THR A 52 -10.72 -6.90 -3.52
N LEU A 53 -10.78 -5.62 -3.13
CA LEU A 53 -12.01 -4.86 -2.92
C LEU A 53 -12.35 -4.08 -4.20
N GLU A 54 -11.45 -3.19 -4.63
CA GLU A 54 -11.60 -2.41 -5.86
C GLU A 54 -10.25 -2.28 -6.58
N ASN A 55 -10.12 -2.93 -7.73
CA ASN A 55 -8.85 -3.03 -8.45
C ASN A 55 -8.36 -1.68 -8.97
N GLY A 56 -7.30 -1.15 -8.35
CA GLY A 56 -6.66 0.09 -8.78
C GLY A 56 -7.23 1.35 -8.17
N ILE A 57 -8.33 1.29 -7.41
CA ILE A 57 -9.05 2.47 -6.95
C ILE A 57 -8.50 2.94 -5.60
N SER A 58 -8.26 4.25 -5.49
CA SER A 58 -7.91 4.88 -4.22
C SER A 58 -9.13 5.00 -3.32
N LEU A 59 -8.97 4.51 -2.09
CA LEU A 59 -9.95 4.57 -1.01
C LEU A 59 -9.93 5.94 -0.33
N SER A 60 -11.06 6.33 0.25
CA SER A 60 -11.21 7.56 1.05
C SER A 60 -10.72 7.43 2.49
N TYR A 61 -10.49 6.19 2.97
CA TYR A 61 -10.17 5.93 4.35
C TYR A 61 -9.49 4.56 4.49
N ALA A 62 -8.54 4.46 5.43
CA ALA A 62 -7.93 3.21 5.85
C ALA A 62 -7.58 3.29 7.34
N ASP A 63 -7.78 2.18 8.05
CA ASP A 63 -7.44 2.04 9.46
C ASP A 63 -7.04 0.59 9.73
N MET A 64 -5.89 0.40 10.37
CA MET A 64 -5.34 -0.91 10.70
C MET A 64 -5.35 -1.10 12.22
N LYS A 65 -6.20 -2.00 12.71
CA LYS A 65 -6.33 -2.30 14.14
C LYS A 65 -6.00 -3.76 14.40
N ILE A 66 -5.35 -4.03 15.52
CA ILE A 66 -5.11 -5.39 16.01
C ILE A 66 -5.84 -5.60 17.35
N ARG A 67 -6.22 -6.84 17.61
CA ARG A 67 -6.73 -7.29 18.91
C ARG A 67 -6.00 -8.56 19.30
N ARG A 68 -5.69 -8.74 20.59
CA ARG A 68 -5.12 -9.98 21.10
C ARG A 68 -5.99 -11.16 20.68
N LYS A 69 -5.36 -12.20 20.15
CA LYS A 69 -5.96 -13.52 20.01
C LYS A 69 -5.81 -14.21 21.37
N ASN A 70 -6.92 -14.69 21.93
CA ASN A 70 -7.02 -15.25 23.29
C ASN A 70 -5.82 -16.14 23.66
#